data_AF-X0R474-F1
#
_entry.id   AF-X0R474-F1
#
_cell.length_a   1.000
_cell.length_b   1.000
_cell.length_c   1.000
_cell.angle_alpha   90.00
_cell.angle_beta   90.00
_cell.angle_gamma   90.00
#
_symmetry.space_group_name_H-M   'P 1'
#
loop_
_entity.id
_entity.type
_entity.pdbx_description
1 polymer ?
#
loop_
_entity_poly.entity_id
_entity_poly.type
_entity_poly.pdbx_seq_one_letter_code
_entity_poly.pdbx_strand_id
1 'polypeptide(L)'
;MIYIIILVAVFFIIGALSNDDESVSDNTATRNYSYTTKLEGKYLHLSMDTIPYGTEVVILELAYQGQNVKSYYDIFNDEEGNFITGARNNNNNGPYSISVPINALILTRNKDITLDFNITLLKDGVILDKLKSQEEIRISSSSFLLMEWFIPTIKILAYYSIKKGDSNDSKSWSKDNIKVIKNVFSNHIENNPEERDFLKNQMKILSGTSIDLRECVKDFNNRANTTNDKNTIFYASARIIINNLESGKWLHIEKGLAEIKNLSKLMGISNEILEDVYSGFETLENQDKPTEASDNLKALKVLGLLEGATIDEMRRAYRLKIKDFHPDKYTHLPESVKLVLQEKAQELNLAKETLRF
;
A
#
# COMPACT_ATOMS: atom_id res chain seq x y z
N MET A 1 6.43 9.05 -11.90
CA MET A 1 7.22 10.29 -11.69
C MET A 1 6.40 11.58 -11.87
N ILE A 2 5.49 11.66 -12.84
CA ILE A 2 4.62 12.85 -13.07
C ILE A 2 3.64 13.12 -11.91
N TYR A 3 3.18 12.08 -11.22
CA TYR A 3 2.13 12.19 -10.19
C TYR A 3 2.57 12.73 -8.83
N ILE A 4 3.84 12.51 -8.44
CA ILE A 4 4.44 13.13 -7.24
C ILE A 4 4.61 14.64 -7.48
N ILE A 5 4.91 15.03 -8.72
CA ILE A 5 5.08 16.43 -9.11
C ILE A 5 3.76 17.20 -9.01
N ILE A 6 2.61 16.63 -9.32
CA ILE A 6 1.32 17.34 -9.21
C ILE A 6 0.94 17.58 -7.76
N LEU A 7 1.12 16.62 -6.86
CA LEU A 7 0.74 16.78 -5.46
C LEU A 7 1.69 17.75 -4.74
N VAL A 8 2.99 17.59 -4.96
CA VAL A 8 4.01 18.55 -4.52
C VAL A 8 3.69 19.92 -5.13
N ALA A 9 3.45 20.03 -6.44
CA ALA A 9 3.07 21.29 -7.09
C ALA A 9 1.77 21.90 -6.53
N VAL A 10 0.77 21.10 -6.15
CA VAL A 10 -0.46 21.58 -5.52
C VAL A 10 -0.18 22.12 -4.12
N PHE A 11 0.68 21.46 -3.34
CA PHE A 11 1.14 21.99 -2.05
C PHE A 11 2.00 23.26 -2.22
N PHE A 12 2.88 23.32 -3.24
CA PHE A 12 3.64 24.51 -3.64
C PHE A 12 2.71 25.66 -4.07
N ILE A 13 1.67 25.38 -4.87
CA ILE A 13 0.69 26.38 -5.32
C ILE A 13 -0.11 26.91 -4.12
N ILE A 14 -0.51 26.07 -3.18
CA ILE A 14 -1.23 26.51 -1.97
C ILE A 14 -0.32 27.30 -1.04
N GLY A 15 0.95 26.89 -0.87
CA GLY A 15 1.96 27.66 -0.13
C GLY A 15 2.26 29.03 -0.75
N ALA A 16 2.10 29.18 -2.08
CA ALA A 16 2.18 30.48 -2.74
C ALA A 16 0.88 31.30 -2.61
N LEU A 17 -0.29 30.64 -2.56
CA LEU A 17 -1.61 31.28 -2.43
C LEU A 17 -1.98 31.65 -0.98
N SER A 18 -1.21 31.23 0.03
CA SER A 18 -1.42 31.59 1.44
C SER A 18 -1.14 33.08 1.74
N ASN A 19 -0.58 33.82 0.77
CA ASN A 19 -0.24 35.24 0.89
C ASN A 19 -1.22 36.21 0.22
N ASP A 20 -2.26 35.73 -0.47
CA ASP A 20 -3.22 36.61 -1.15
C ASP A 20 -4.63 36.49 -0.54
N ASP A 21 -5.04 37.55 0.17
CA ASP A 21 -6.42 37.87 0.51
C ASP A 21 -7.22 38.11 -0.78
N GLU A 22 -7.58 37.04 -1.51
CA GLU A 22 -8.55 37.14 -2.60
C GLU A 22 -9.91 36.57 -2.19
N SER A 23 -10.87 37.49 -2.13
CA SER A 23 -12.30 37.25 -1.93
C SER A 23 -12.85 36.31 -2.99
N VAL A 24 -13.05 35.05 -2.65
CA VAL A 24 -13.79 34.09 -3.47
C VAL A 24 -15.29 34.40 -3.35
N SER A 25 -15.94 34.57 -4.50
CA SER A 25 -17.35 34.98 -4.61
C SER A 25 -18.29 34.04 -3.87
N ASP A 26 -19.10 34.64 -3.00
CA ASP A 26 -20.16 34.02 -2.21
C ASP A 26 -21.33 33.58 -3.12
N ASN A 27 -21.27 32.34 -3.62
CA ASN A 27 -22.41 31.68 -4.28
C ASN A 27 -22.94 30.60 -3.33
N THR A 28 -23.72 31.05 -2.35
CA THR A 28 -24.41 30.27 -1.33
C THR A 28 -25.53 29.41 -1.94
N ALA A 29 -25.15 28.27 -2.49
CA ALA A 29 -25.93 27.06 -2.29
C ALA A 29 -25.27 26.32 -1.11
N THR A 30 -25.76 26.57 0.11
CA THR A 30 -25.36 25.84 1.33
C THR A 30 -25.57 24.35 1.14
N ARG A 31 -24.54 23.67 0.61
CA ARG A 31 -24.42 22.23 0.71
C ARG A 31 -23.81 21.97 2.08
N ASN A 32 -24.61 21.41 2.98
CA ASN A 32 -24.17 21.04 4.32
C ASN A 32 -23.25 19.81 4.24
N TYR A 33 -21.99 20.03 3.87
CA TYR A 33 -20.95 19.02 4.03
C TYR A 33 -20.57 18.99 5.51
N SER A 34 -21.02 17.95 6.21
CA SER A 34 -20.64 17.71 7.60
C SER A 34 -19.43 16.78 7.65
N TYR A 35 -18.54 17.06 8.58
CA TYR A 35 -17.53 16.12 9.00
C TYR A 35 -17.71 15.77 10.47
N THR A 36 -17.12 14.66 10.87
CA THR A 36 -17.03 14.24 12.27
C THR A 36 -15.57 14.06 12.63
N THR A 37 -15.22 14.40 13.86
CA THR A 37 -13.91 14.13 14.41
C THR A 37 -14.01 13.06 15.49
N LYS A 38 -12.97 12.24 15.59
CA LYS A 38 -12.87 11.25 16.66
C LYS A 38 -11.42 11.10 17.08
N LEU A 39 -11.15 11.34 18.35
CA LEU A 39 -9.83 11.09 18.94
C LEU A 39 -9.71 9.61 19.31
N GLU A 40 -8.77 8.91 18.69
CA GLU A 40 -8.42 7.52 18.99
C GLU A 40 -6.93 7.40 19.33
N GLY A 41 -6.65 7.31 20.63
CA GLY A 41 -5.27 7.27 21.12
C GLY A 41 -4.52 8.56 20.80
N LYS A 42 -3.50 8.47 19.93
CA LYS A 42 -2.66 9.60 19.49
C LYS A 42 -3.09 10.19 18.14
N TYR A 43 -4.20 9.71 17.59
CA TYR A 43 -4.67 10.09 16.27
C TYR A 43 -6.04 10.74 16.38
N LEU A 44 -6.20 11.87 15.71
CA LEU A 44 -7.51 12.42 15.45
C LEU A 44 -7.94 11.99 14.05
N HIS A 45 -9.06 11.29 13.96
CA HIS A 45 -9.67 10.90 12.71
C HIS A 45 -10.73 11.92 12.33
N LEU A 46 -10.53 12.60 11.21
CA LEU A 46 -11.54 13.38 10.54
C LEU A 46 -12.24 12.46 9.54
N SER A 47 -13.57 12.39 9.59
CA SER A 47 -14.38 11.60 8.66
C SER A 47 -15.45 12.47 8.00
N MET A 48 -15.56 12.41 6.68
CA MET A 48 -16.55 13.14 5.89
C MET A 48 -17.44 12.14 5.17
N ASP A 49 -18.72 12.08 5.56
CA ASP A 49 -19.67 11.13 4.96
C ASP A 49 -20.10 11.56 3.56
N THR A 50 -20.09 12.86 3.30
CA THR A 50 -20.42 13.44 2.01
C THR A 50 -19.45 14.57 1.69
N ILE A 51 -19.08 14.67 0.42
CA ILE A 51 -18.21 15.70 -0.09
C ILE A 51 -18.62 16.04 -1.54
N PRO A 52 -18.13 17.14 -2.15
CA PRO A 52 -18.46 17.49 -3.53
C PRO A 52 -18.11 16.37 -4.52
N TYR A 53 -19.03 16.09 -5.45
CA TYR A 53 -18.82 15.11 -6.50
C TYR A 53 -17.56 15.44 -7.32
N GLY A 54 -16.73 14.42 -7.54
CA GLY A 54 -15.48 14.56 -8.30
C GLY A 54 -14.34 15.18 -7.51
N THR A 55 -14.47 15.38 -6.20
CA THR A 55 -13.31 15.71 -5.35
C THR A 55 -12.32 14.55 -5.41
N GLU A 56 -11.07 14.89 -5.63
CA GLU A 56 -9.97 13.94 -5.77
C GLU A 56 -9.02 14.02 -4.59
N VAL A 57 -8.84 15.20 -4.01
CA VAL A 57 -7.91 15.42 -2.91
C VAL A 57 -8.59 16.25 -1.84
N VAL A 58 -8.38 15.87 -0.58
CA VAL A 58 -8.74 16.63 0.59
C VAL A 58 -7.46 16.96 1.33
N ILE A 59 -7.20 18.25 1.54
CA ILE A 59 -6.06 18.77 2.30
C ILE A 59 -6.59 19.28 3.63
N LEU A 60 -5.83 19.05 4.69
CA LEU A 60 -6.10 19.55 6.03
C LEU A 60 -4.88 20.29 6.56
N GLU A 61 -5.11 21.56 6.90
CA GLU A 61 -4.20 22.43 7.63
C GLU A 61 -4.81 22.75 8.99
N LEU A 62 -3.96 22.99 9.98
CA LEU A 62 -4.39 23.26 11.35
C LEU A 62 -3.89 24.62 11.80
N ALA A 63 -4.74 25.37 12.49
CA ALA A 63 -4.33 26.58 13.21
C ALA A 63 -4.70 26.50 14.70
N TYR A 64 -3.90 27.18 15.51
CA TYR A 64 -4.10 27.32 16.96
C TYR A 64 -3.85 28.78 17.33
N GLN A 65 -4.83 29.41 17.99
CA GLN A 65 -4.75 30.82 18.38
C GLN A 65 -4.44 31.76 17.19
N GLY A 66 -5.00 31.46 16.01
CA GLY A 66 -4.82 32.25 14.79
C GLY A 66 -3.47 32.06 14.09
N GLN A 67 -2.65 31.08 14.49
CA GLN A 67 -1.38 30.76 13.83
C GLN A 67 -1.37 29.33 13.32
N ASN A 68 -0.72 29.09 12.17
CA ASN A 68 -0.54 27.76 11.63
C ASN A 68 0.24 26.88 12.62
N VAL A 69 -0.28 25.68 12.87
CA VAL A 69 0.35 24.69 13.74
C VAL A 69 1.55 24.11 13.03
N LYS A 70 2.69 23.99 13.71
CA LYS A 70 3.89 23.31 13.17
C LYS A 70 3.95 21.85 13.60
N SER A 71 4.79 21.06 12.93
CA SER A 71 5.04 19.67 13.32
C SER A 71 6.53 19.39 13.59
N TYR A 72 6.80 18.38 14.41
CA TYR A 72 8.17 17.94 14.71
C TYR A 72 8.81 17.13 13.57
N TYR A 73 8.04 16.69 12.57
CA TYR A 73 8.53 15.78 11.54
C TYR A 73 8.27 16.36 10.15
N ASP A 74 9.35 16.51 9.38
CA ASP A 74 9.32 17.10 8.03
C ASP A 74 8.31 16.45 7.08
N ILE A 75 7.98 15.18 7.31
CA ILE A 75 6.98 14.44 6.56
C ILE A 75 5.57 15.04 6.64
N PHE A 76 5.27 15.83 7.67
CA PHE A 76 4.01 16.53 7.85
C PHE A 76 4.16 18.04 7.68
N ASN A 77 5.27 18.52 7.11
CA ASN A 77 5.54 19.93 6.98
C ASN A 77 5.34 20.40 5.54
N ASP A 78 4.76 21.58 5.37
CA ASP A 78 4.93 22.39 4.16
C ASP A 78 6.34 23.02 4.13
N GLU A 79 6.61 23.87 3.15
CA GLU A 79 7.90 24.57 2.98
C GLU A 79 8.25 25.50 4.15
N GLU A 80 7.27 25.96 4.91
CA GLU A 80 7.43 26.87 6.05
C GLU A 80 7.50 26.12 7.39
N GLY A 81 7.35 24.79 7.36
CA GLY A 81 7.31 23.95 8.55
C GLY A 81 5.93 23.83 9.19
N ASN A 82 4.88 24.32 8.54
CA ASN A 82 3.50 24.22 9.02
C ASN A 82 2.97 22.80 8.76
N PHE A 83 2.15 22.33 9.68
CA PHE A 83 1.55 21.01 9.59
C PHE A 83 0.57 20.94 8.44
N ILE A 84 0.76 19.93 7.60
CA ILE A 84 -0.11 19.63 6.49
C ILE A 84 -0.25 18.13 6.27
N THR A 85 -1.49 17.70 6.02
CA THR A 85 -1.81 16.31 5.69
C THR A 85 -2.97 16.29 4.70
N GLY A 86 -3.26 15.13 4.13
CA GLY A 86 -4.39 14.98 3.23
C GLY A 86 -4.70 13.53 2.92
N ALA A 87 -5.76 13.34 2.14
CA ALA A 87 -6.08 12.05 1.56
C ALA A 87 -6.55 12.22 0.11
N ARG A 88 -6.26 11.20 -0.71
CA ARG A 88 -6.76 11.11 -2.08
C ARG A 88 -7.99 10.22 -2.12
N ASN A 89 -9.00 10.67 -2.86
CA ASN A 89 -10.13 9.83 -3.20
C ASN A 89 -9.74 8.80 -4.24
N ASN A 90 -10.08 7.54 -3.98
CA ASN A 90 -10.04 6.53 -5.04
C ASN A 90 -11.44 6.23 -5.59
N ASN A 91 -12.52 6.73 -4.98
CA ASN A 91 -13.90 6.43 -5.35
C ASN A 91 -14.82 7.66 -5.17
N ASN A 92 -15.35 8.21 -6.27
CA ASN A 92 -16.10 9.48 -6.36
C ASN A 92 -17.30 9.70 -5.40
N ASN A 93 -17.66 8.74 -4.53
CA ASN A 93 -18.82 8.77 -3.64
C ASN A 93 -18.62 8.06 -2.27
N GLY A 94 -17.39 7.73 -1.86
CA GLY A 94 -17.14 7.07 -0.56
C GLY A 94 -16.89 8.07 0.59
N PRO A 95 -17.12 7.68 1.86
CA PRO A 95 -16.73 8.51 3.00
C PRO A 95 -15.21 8.68 3.01
N TYR A 96 -14.75 9.88 3.31
CA TYR A 96 -13.33 10.21 3.40
C TYR A 96 -12.89 10.17 4.84
N SER A 97 -11.69 9.64 5.06
CA SER A 97 -11.06 9.76 6.36
C SER A 97 -9.62 10.21 6.23
N ILE A 98 -9.26 11.19 7.05
CA ILE A 98 -7.90 11.68 7.23
C ILE A 98 -7.54 11.48 8.69
N SER A 99 -6.32 11.03 8.95
CA SER A 99 -5.79 10.95 10.30
C SER A 99 -4.80 12.08 10.54
N VAL A 100 -4.84 12.67 11.73
CA VAL A 100 -3.87 13.65 12.21
C VAL A 100 -3.12 13.04 13.39
N PRO A 101 -1.78 12.94 13.33
CA PRO A 101 -0.98 12.52 14.48
C PRO A 101 -0.84 13.70 15.46
N ILE A 102 -1.83 13.90 16.33
CA ILE A 102 -1.89 15.09 17.21
C ILE A 102 -0.65 15.25 18.09
N ASN A 103 0.02 14.15 18.43
CA ASN A 103 1.24 14.17 19.24
C ASN A 103 2.51 14.45 18.43
N ALA A 104 2.45 14.46 17.09
CA ALA A 104 3.50 14.97 16.22
C ALA A 104 3.47 16.51 16.07
N LEU A 105 2.39 17.16 16.52
CA LEU A 105 2.20 18.61 16.43
C LEU A 105 2.94 19.35 17.54
N ILE A 106 3.49 20.53 17.22
CA ILE A 106 4.13 21.44 18.15
C ILE A 106 3.03 22.29 18.81
N LEU A 107 2.45 21.74 19.88
CA LEU A 107 1.33 22.32 20.61
C LEU A 107 1.55 22.23 22.12
N THR A 108 0.80 23.04 22.87
CA THR A 108 0.80 22.95 24.34
C THR A 108 0.25 21.60 24.80
N ARG A 109 0.99 20.89 25.66
CA ARG A 109 0.63 19.55 26.14
C ARG A 109 -0.20 19.59 27.43
N ASN A 110 -0.88 18.48 27.73
CA ASN A 110 -1.73 18.25 28.91
C ASN A 110 -2.84 19.28 29.11
N LYS A 111 -3.39 19.77 28.01
CA LYS A 111 -4.48 20.74 28.00
C LYS A 111 -5.47 20.41 26.90
N ASP A 112 -6.70 20.83 27.15
CA ASP A 112 -7.74 20.90 26.13
C ASP A 112 -7.50 22.21 25.36
N ILE A 113 -7.45 22.11 24.03
CA ILE A 113 -7.23 23.24 23.13
C ILE A 113 -8.28 23.23 22.04
N THR A 114 -8.65 24.41 21.56
CA THR A 114 -9.49 24.56 20.37
C THR A 114 -8.57 24.70 19.16
N LEU A 115 -8.60 23.72 18.27
CA LEU A 115 -7.89 23.75 17.00
C LEU A 115 -8.83 24.16 15.87
N ASP A 116 -8.34 25.04 15.01
CA ASP A 116 -9.01 25.43 13.77
C ASP A 116 -8.62 24.43 12.66
N PHE A 117 -9.62 23.87 12.01
CA PHE A 117 -9.49 22.93 10.89
C PHE A 117 -9.77 23.69 9.61
N ASN A 118 -8.75 23.83 8.77
CA ASN A 118 -8.87 24.42 7.44
C ASN A 118 -8.79 23.27 6.42
N ILE A 119 -9.93 22.94 5.81
CA ILE A 119 -10.04 21.81 4.88
C ILE A 119 -10.20 22.36 3.47
N THR A 120 -9.33 21.97 2.56
CA THR A 120 -9.40 22.35 1.15
C THR A 120 -9.74 21.13 0.30
N LEU A 121 -10.80 21.23 -0.51
CA LEU A 121 -11.27 20.18 -1.41
C LEU A 121 -10.84 20.50 -2.83
N LEU A 122 -10.20 19.56 -3.51
CA LEU A 122 -9.58 19.77 -4.81
C LEU A 122 -10.05 18.74 -5.85
N LYS A 123 -10.05 19.15 -7.11
CA LYS A 123 -10.19 18.30 -8.29
C LYS A 123 -9.28 18.81 -9.40
N ASP A 124 -8.47 17.93 -9.98
CA ASP A 124 -7.53 18.31 -11.04
C ASP A 124 -6.61 19.48 -10.64
N GLY A 125 -6.27 19.57 -9.35
CA GLY A 125 -5.49 20.67 -8.77
C GLY A 125 -6.25 21.99 -8.55
N VAL A 126 -7.54 22.07 -8.92
CA VAL A 126 -8.40 23.24 -8.74
C VAL A 126 -9.19 23.12 -7.45
N ILE A 127 -9.26 24.22 -6.68
CA ILE A 127 -10.06 24.30 -5.45
C ILE A 127 -11.54 24.23 -5.82
N LEU A 128 -12.21 23.20 -5.32
CA LEU A 128 -13.66 23.05 -5.40
C LEU A 128 -14.36 23.79 -4.26
N ASP A 129 -13.82 23.66 -3.03
CA ASP A 129 -14.44 24.22 -1.83
C ASP A 129 -13.41 24.34 -0.69
N LYS A 130 -13.71 25.20 0.29
CA LYS A 130 -12.95 25.36 1.54
C LYS A 130 -13.91 25.30 2.73
N LEU A 131 -13.61 24.43 3.68
CA LEU A 131 -14.39 24.29 4.91
C LEU A 131 -13.53 24.72 6.09
N LYS A 132 -14.16 25.43 7.04
CA LYS A 132 -13.56 25.78 8.32
C LYS A 132 -14.42 25.26 9.44
N SER A 133 -13.82 24.70 10.48
CA SER A 133 -14.49 24.54 11.77
C SER A 133 -13.48 24.39 12.89
N GLN A 134 -13.97 24.29 14.11
CA GLN A 134 -13.18 24.27 15.33
C GLN A 134 -13.49 23.02 16.13
N GLU A 135 -12.46 22.39 16.67
CA GLU A 135 -12.60 21.17 17.45
C GLU A 135 -11.82 21.31 18.74
N GLU A 136 -12.48 21.00 19.87
CA GLU A 136 -11.81 20.93 21.16
C GLU A 136 -11.16 19.56 21.32
N ILE A 137 -9.84 19.56 21.45
CA ILE A 137 -9.04 18.33 21.49
C ILE A 137 -8.11 18.39 22.69
N ARG A 138 -8.07 17.29 23.44
CA ARG A 138 -7.10 17.10 24.52
C ARG A 138 -5.76 16.65 23.96
N ILE A 139 -4.73 17.48 24.10
CA ILE A 139 -3.36 17.09 23.76
C ILE A 139 -2.70 16.42 24.96
N SER A 140 -2.39 15.14 24.86
CA SER A 140 -1.70 14.39 25.92
C SER A 140 -0.19 14.69 25.95
N SER A 141 0.48 14.39 27.06
CA SER A 141 1.95 14.40 27.16
C SER A 141 2.64 13.16 26.57
N SER A 142 1.90 12.25 25.91
CA SER A 142 2.54 11.05 25.35
C SER A 142 3.53 11.43 24.25
N SER A 143 4.70 10.79 24.24
CA SER A 143 5.63 10.94 23.11
C SER A 143 5.00 10.32 21.86
N PHE A 144 5.32 10.86 20.70
CA PHE A 144 5.00 10.27 19.41
C PHE A 144 6.31 9.90 18.75
N LEU A 145 6.43 8.65 18.29
CA LEU A 145 7.50 8.24 17.37
C LEU A 145 6.94 8.21 15.96
N LEU A 146 7.70 8.67 14.98
CA LEU A 146 7.29 8.67 13.58
C LEU A 146 6.96 7.26 13.11
N MET A 147 7.65 6.24 13.60
CA MET A 147 7.34 4.85 13.27
C MET A 147 5.94 4.39 13.73
N GLU A 148 5.29 5.09 14.67
CA GLU A 148 3.88 4.85 15.01
C GLU A 148 2.95 5.20 13.84
N TRP A 149 3.29 6.26 13.09
CA TRP A 149 2.57 6.65 11.87
C TRP A 149 2.57 5.49 10.85
N PHE A 150 3.72 4.85 10.69
CA PHE A 150 3.96 3.80 9.70
C PHE A 150 3.52 2.40 10.14
N ILE A 151 2.83 2.25 11.28
CA ILE A 151 2.31 0.93 11.71
C ILE A 151 1.55 0.19 10.59
N PRO A 152 0.64 0.81 9.82
CA PRO A 152 -0.04 0.13 8.71
C PRO A 152 0.94 -0.39 7.65
N THR A 153 1.96 0.40 7.30
CA THR A 153 3.02 0.01 6.37
C THR A 153 3.80 -1.20 6.89
N ILE A 154 4.21 -1.15 8.17
CA ILE A 154 4.92 -2.26 8.82
C ILE A 154 4.05 -3.52 8.79
N LYS A 155 2.74 -3.41 9.06
CA LYS A 155 1.80 -4.54 9.00
C LYS A 155 1.66 -5.11 7.58
N ILE A 156 1.59 -4.29 6.54
CA ILE A 156 1.52 -4.75 5.14
C ILE A 156 2.77 -5.56 4.79
N LEU A 157 3.96 -5.04 5.08
CA LEU A 157 5.22 -5.74 4.81
C LEU A 157 5.37 -7.01 5.67
N ALA A 158 4.92 -6.94 6.94
CA ALA A 158 4.91 -8.07 7.84
C ALA A 158 3.98 -9.19 7.34
N TYR A 159 2.80 -8.84 6.81
CA TYR A 159 1.83 -9.80 6.27
C TYR A 159 2.51 -10.77 5.31
N TYR A 160 3.20 -10.26 4.29
CA TYR A 160 3.90 -11.10 3.32
C TYR A 160 5.14 -11.78 3.89
N SER A 161 5.82 -11.14 4.84
CA SER A 161 7.03 -11.70 5.45
C SER A 161 6.74 -12.95 6.30
N ILE A 162 5.66 -12.94 7.09
CA ILE A 162 5.35 -14.01 8.06
C ILE A 162 4.21 -14.92 7.60
N LYS A 163 3.53 -14.62 6.48
CA LYS A 163 2.50 -15.49 5.90
C LYS A 163 3.06 -16.89 5.66
N LYS A 164 2.30 -17.89 6.12
CA LYS A 164 2.70 -19.30 6.04
C LYS A 164 2.88 -19.67 4.57
N GLY A 165 4.00 -20.31 4.28
CA GLY A 165 4.29 -20.83 2.95
C GLY A 165 3.64 -22.19 2.69
N ASP A 166 4.04 -22.79 1.57
CA ASP A 166 3.62 -24.14 1.18
C ASP A 166 4.45 -25.23 1.87
N SER A 167 5.66 -24.87 2.31
CA SER A 167 6.49 -25.72 3.15
C SER A 167 5.92 -25.81 4.58
N ASN A 168 6.31 -26.85 5.32
CA ASN A 168 6.00 -27.01 6.75
C ASN A 168 6.68 -25.96 7.66
N ASP A 169 7.12 -24.83 7.08
CA ASP A 169 7.86 -23.81 7.80
C ASP A 169 6.95 -23.03 8.75
N SER A 170 7.53 -22.71 9.91
CA SER A 170 6.88 -21.91 10.94
C SER A 170 6.75 -20.45 10.48
N LYS A 171 5.85 -19.67 11.08
CA LYS A 171 5.81 -18.21 10.87
C LYS A 171 7.15 -17.61 11.33
N SER A 172 8.08 -17.41 10.40
CA SER A 172 9.42 -16.92 10.70
C SER A 172 9.80 -15.78 9.75
N TRP A 173 10.59 -14.85 10.28
CA TRP A 173 11.17 -13.74 9.53
C TRP A 173 12.45 -14.20 8.83
N SER A 174 12.54 -14.07 7.52
CA SER A 174 13.81 -14.24 6.81
C SER A 174 14.69 -13.00 6.98
N LYS A 175 16.01 -13.19 6.94
CA LYS A 175 16.97 -12.06 7.01
C LYS A 175 16.77 -11.08 5.86
N ASP A 176 16.46 -11.58 4.66
CA ASP A 176 16.23 -10.75 3.47
C ASP A 176 14.97 -9.92 3.59
N ASN A 177 13.88 -10.48 4.14
CA ASN A 177 12.64 -9.72 4.38
C ASN A 177 12.85 -8.63 5.43
N ILE A 178 13.60 -8.91 6.51
CA ILE A 178 13.97 -7.90 7.50
C ILE A 178 14.78 -6.76 6.86
N LYS A 179 15.71 -7.09 5.96
CA LYS A 179 16.52 -6.10 5.25
C LYS A 179 15.65 -5.19 4.37
N VAL A 180 14.71 -5.75 3.62
CA VAL A 180 13.76 -4.97 2.81
C VAL A 180 12.98 -3.98 3.68
N ILE A 181 12.43 -4.45 4.82
CA ILE A 181 11.65 -3.58 5.73
C ILE A 181 12.51 -2.45 6.30
N LYS A 182 13.74 -2.75 6.74
CA LYS A 182 14.63 -1.71 7.25
C LYS A 182 15.00 -0.68 6.19
N ASN A 183 15.21 -1.11 4.95
CA ASN A 183 15.54 -0.21 3.85
C ASN A 183 14.41 0.79 3.56
N VAL A 184 13.15 0.36 3.64
CA VAL A 184 11.98 1.24 3.49
C VAL A 184 12.00 2.41 4.48
N PHE A 185 12.51 2.19 5.69
CA PHE A 185 12.53 3.19 6.76
C PHE A 185 13.92 3.75 7.07
N SER A 186 14.93 3.47 6.23
CA SER A 186 16.34 3.83 6.44
C SER A 186 16.51 5.30 6.85
N ASN A 187 15.92 6.21 6.05
CA ASN A 187 15.93 7.66 6.28
C ASN A 187 15.39 8.08 7.66
N HIS A 188 14.57 7.25 8.31
CA HIS A 188 13.97 7.55 9.61
C HIS A 188 14.67 6.86 10.78
N ILE A 189 15.29 5.69 10.56
CA ILE A 189 15.82 4.85 11.66
C ILE A 189 17.35 4.87 11.79
N GLU A 190 18.10 5.25 10.76
CA GLU A 190 19.58 5.15 10.77
C GLU A 190 20.19 5.98 11.90
N ASN A 191 19.71 7.21 12.09
CA ASN A 191 20.21 8.15 13.09
C ASN A 191 19.30 8.29 14.32
N ASN A 192 18.25 7.47 14.43
CA ASN A 192 17.29 7.54 15.54
C ASN A 192 17.14 6.16 16.22
N PRO A 193 17.86 5.93 17.36
CA PRO A 193 17.80 4.66 18.08
C PRO A 193 16.39 4.28 18.56
N GLU A 194 15.58 5.26 18.98
CA GLU A 194 14.23 5.01 19.50
C GLU A 194 13.31 4.51 18.39
N GLU A 195 13.34 5.14 17.21
CA GLU A 195 12.57 4.71 16.03
C GLU A 195 12.98 3.30 15.57
N ARG A 196 14.29 3.03 15.58
CA ARG A 196 14.84 1.71 15.23
C ARG A 196 14.39 0.63 16.20
N ASP A 197 14.45 0.90 17.50
CA ASP A 197 14.03 -0.04 18.54
C ASP A 197 12.52 -0.26 18.52
N PHE A 198 11.75 0.80 18.25
CA PHE A 198 10.31 0.70 18.04
C PHE A 198 9.98 -0.25 16.89
N LEU A 199 10.55 -0.03 15.69
CA LEU A 199 10.35 -0.90 14.53
C LEU A 199 10.66 -2.37 14.86
N LYS A 200 11.81 -2.62 15.49
CA LYS A 200 12.23 -3.97 15.90
C LYS A 200 11.23 -4.62 16.85
N ASN A 201 10.72 -3.87 17.83
CA ASN A 201 9.74 -4.38 18.79
C ASN A 201 8.39 -4.64 18.12
N GLN A 202 7.93 -3.78 17.22
CA GLN A 202 6.71 -4.00 16.44
C GLN A 202 6.79 -5.28 15.60
N MET A 203 7.91 -5.51 14.90
CA MET A 203 8.10 -6.73 14.11
C MET A 203 8.00 -8.00 14.97
N LYS A 204 8.55 -7.98 16.20
CA LYS A 204 8.43 -9.11 17.13
C LYS A 204 6.98 -9.39 17.49
N ILE A 205 6.21 -8.35 17.87
CA ILE A 205 4.79 -8.46 18.23
C ILE A 205 3.98 -9.05 17.07
N LEU A 206 4.21 -8.55 15.86
CA LEU A 206 3.48 -8.98 14.67
C LEU A 206 3.67 -10.45 14.33
N SER A 207 4.79 -11.07 14.72
CA SER A 207 5.02 -12.52 14.53
C SER A 207 3.90 -13.39 15.11
N GLY A 208 3.30 -12.96 16.22
CA GLY A 208 2.22 -13.67 16.91
C GLY A 208 0.81 -13.15 16.59
N THR A 209 0.68 -12.14 15.73
CA THR A 209 -0.60 -11.44 15.50
C THR A 209 -1.23 -11.89 14.18
N SER A 210 -2.56 -11.93 14.14
CA SER A 210 -3.30 -12.08 12.87
C SER A 210 -3.39 -10.72 12.18
N ILE A 211 -3.08 -10.65 10.90
CA ILE A 211 -3.06 -9.40 10.13
C ILE A 211 -4.16 -9.46 9.07
N ASP A 212 -5.13 -8.55 9.17
CA ASP A 212 -6.08 -8.28 8.09
C ASP A 212 -5.46 -7.27 7.12
N LEU A 213 -5.07 -7.75 5.94
CA LEU A 213 -4.43 -6.92 4.92
C LEU A 213 -5.34 -5.80 4.42
N ARG A 214 -6.65 -6.04 4.30
CA ARG A 214 -7.59 -5.05 3.76
C ARG A 214 -7.76 -3.88 4.73
N GLU A 215 -7.88 -4.18 6.02
CA GLU A 215 -7.92 -3.16 7.07
C GLU A 215 -6.60 -2.38 7.11
N CYS A 216 -5.45 -3.06 7.03
CA CYS A 216 -4.14 -2.39 7.02
C CYS A 216 -3.97 -1.45 5.82
N VAL A 217 -4.42 -1.85 4.61
CA VAL A 217 -4.36 -0.98 3.44
C VAL A 217 -5.33 0.20 3.56
N LYS A 218 -6.51 0.01 4.16
CA LYS A 218 -7.42 1.11 4.46
C LYS A 218 -6.77 2.11 5.42
N ASP A 219 -6.19 1.64 6.52
CA ASP A 219 -5.50 2.48 7.50
C ASP A 219 -4.28 3.18 6.88
N PHE A 220 -3.52 2.48 6.05
CA PHE A 220 -2.42 3.06 5.29
C PHE A 220 -2.91 4.22 4.42
N ASN A 221 -4.01 4.05 3.68
CA ASN A 221 -4.58 5.12 2.85
C ASN A 221 -5.09 6.31 3.68
N ASN A 222 -5.65 6.06 4.87
CA ASN A 222 -6.12 7.11 5.79
C ASN A 222 -4.97 7.90 6.46
N ARG A 223 -3.76 7.35 6.44
CA ARG A 223 -2.51 7.93 6.95
C ARG A 223 -1.52 8.24 5.83
N ALA A 224 -1.93 8.12 4.58
CA ALA A 224 -1.03 8.35 3.47
C ALA A 224 -0.83 9.86 3.35
N ASN A 225 0.34 10.35 3.79
CA ASN A 225 0.81 11.67 3.39
C ASN A 225 1.60 11.57 2.08
N THR A 226 1.88 12.72 1.47
CA THR A 226 2.54 12.94 0.17
C THR A 226 3.87 12.22 -0.06
N THR A 227 4.46 11.64 0.98
CA THR A 227 5.87 11.28 1.11
C THR A 227 6.14 9.78 1.15
N ASN A 228 5.15 8.93 1.50
CA ASN A 228 5.27 7.48 1.39
C ASN A 228 4.42 6.98 0.23
N ASP A 229 5.00 7.05 -0.97
CA ASP A 229 4.32 6.62 -2.18
C ASP A 229 3.93 5.14 -2.07
N LYS A 230 2.66 4.86 -2.38
CA LYS A 230 2.09 3.51 -2.52
C LYS A 230 2.99 2.59 -3.32
N ASN A 231 3.66 3.15 -4.32
CA ASN A 231 4.58 2.44 -5.20
C ASN A 231 5.78 1.86 -4.44
N THR A 232 6.42 2.63 -3.54
CA THR A 232 7.54 2.15 -2.72
C THR A 232 7.14 0.95 -1.88
N ILE A 233 5.97 1.03 -1.24
CA ILE A 233 5.47 -0.04 -0.38
C ILE A 233 5.04 -1.26 -1.20
N PHE A 234 4.50 -1.03 -2.40
CA PHE A 234 4.15 -2.08 -3.35
C PHE A 234 5.40 -2.82 -3.84
N TYR A 235 6.44 -2.11 -4.29
CA TYR A 235 7.72 -2.71 -4.70
C TYR A 235 8.40 -3.46 -3.55
N ALA A 236 8.40 -2.90 -2.34
CA ALA A 236 8.96 -3.59 -1.17
C ALA A 236 8.20 -4.89 -0.85
N SER A 237 6.85 -4.86 -0.92
CA SER A 237 6.02 -6.06 -0.77
C SER A 237 6.31 -7.08 -1.87
N ALA A 238 6.49 -6.63 -3.11
CA ALA A 238 6.85 -7.48 -4.23
C ALA A 238 8.19 -8.16 -4.02
N ARG A 239 9.21 -7.42 -3.57
CA ARG A 239 10.51 -7.99 -3.25
C ARG A 239 10.44 -9.02 -2.12
N ILE A 240 9.61 -8.81 -1.10
CA ILE A 240 9.37 -9.79 -0.04
C ILE A 240 8.75 -11.08 -0.60
N ILE A 241 7.76 -10.96 -1.49
CA ILE A 241 7.15 -12.11 -2.16
C ILE A 241 8.19 -12.87 -3.00
N ILE A 242 9.04 -12.15 -3.75
CA ILE A 242 10.14 -12.74 -4.52
C ILE A 242 11.13 -13.47 -3.61
N ASN A 243 11.58 -12.87 -2.51
CA ASN A 243 12.46 -13.54 -1.55
C ASN A 243 11.83 -14.84 -0.99
N ASN A 244 10.52 -14.84 -0.75
CA ASN A 244 9.81 -16.04 -0.29
C ASN A 244 9.79 -17.15 -1.36
N LEU A 245 9.74 -16.79 -2.64
CA LEU A 245 9.83 -17.74 -3.77
C LEU A 245 11.28 -18.25 -3.95
N GLU A 246 12.27 -17.34 -3.99
CA GLU A 246 13.70 -17.65 -4.13
C GLU A 246 14.19 -18.60 -3.01
N SER A 247 13.68 -18.43 -1.79
CA SER A 247 14.01 -19.29 -0.64
C SER A 247 13.25 -20.62 -0.61
N GLY A 248 12.31 -20.86 -1.52
CA GLY A 248 11.45 -22.04 -1.54
C GLY A 248 10.39 -22.08 -0.43
N LYS A 249 10.19 -20.98 0.32
CA LYS A 249 9.11 -20.85 1.30
C LYS A 249 7.75 -20.92 0.60
N TRP A 250 7.62 -20.24 -0.54
CA TRP A 250 6.47 -20.33 -1.43
C TRP A 250 6.89 -21.11 -2.67
N LEU A 251 6.16 -22.18 -3.00
CA LEU A 251 6.59 -23.12 -4.06
C LEU A 251 6.02 -22.76 -5.43
N HIS A 252 4.98 -21.94 -5.48
CA HIS A 252 4.22 -21.65 -6.68
C HIS A 252 4.29 -20.17 -7.01
N ILE A 253 4.98 -19.83 -8.09
CA ILE A 253 5.11 -18.45 -8.60
C ILE A 253 3.73 -17.83 -8.84
N GLU A 254 2.75 -18.63 -9.29
CA GLU A 254 1.38 -18.18 -9.55
C GLU A 254 0.70 -17.65 -8.29
N LYS A 255 1.00 -18.23 -7.12
CA LYS A 255 0.52 -17.70 -5.83
C LYS A 255 1.15 -16.34 -5.54
N GLY A 256 2.44 -16.18 -5.80
CA GLY A 256 3.13 -14.89 -5.70
C GLY A 256 2.46 -13.83 -6.56
N LEU A 257 2.27 -14.11 -7.85
CA LEU A 257 1.62 -13.19 -8.81
C LEU A 257 0.18 -12.82 -8.42
N ALA A 258 -0.59 -13.79 -7.91
CA ALA A 258 -1.95 -13.55 -7.41
C ALA A 258 -1.96 -12.60 -6.20
N GLU A 259 -1.01 -12.74 -5.28
CA GLU A 259 -0.86 -11.86 -4.12
C GLU A 259 -0.46 -10.44 -4.52
N ILE A 260 0.44 -10.29 -5.49
CA ILE A 260 0.82 -9.00 -6.09
C ILE A 260 -0.41 -8.32 -6.72
N LYS A 261 -1.19 -9.07 -7.50
CA LYS A 261 -2.43 -8.56 -8.11
C LYS A 261 -3.46 -8.12 -7.08
N ASN A 262 -3.59 -8.87 -6.00
CA ASN A 262 -4.51 -8.54 -4.93
C ASN A 262 -4.06 -7.24 -4.23
N LEU A 263 -2.77 -7.11 -3.91
CA LEU A 263 -2.23 -5.91 -3.29
C LEU A 263 -2.36 -4.69 -4.19
N SER A 264 -2.07 -4.83 -5.49
CA SER A 264 -2.16 -3.74 -6.45
C SER A 264 -3.58 -3.17 -6.51
N LYS A 265 -4.59 -4.06 -6.53
CA LYS A 265 -6.00 -3.67 -6.47
C LYS A 265 -6.37 -2.98 -5.15
N LEU A 266 -5.91 -3.50 -4.01
CA LEU A 266 -6.20 -2.93 -2.70
C LEU A 266 -5.58 -1.53 -2.54
N MET A 267 -4.36 -1.35 -3.02
CA MET A 267 -3.62 -0.08 -2.90
C MET A 267 -3.99 0.93 -4.00
N GLY A 268 -4.60 0.48 -5.11
CA GLY A 268 -4.91 1.31 -6.27
C GLY A 268 -3.66 1.63 -7.10
N ILE A 269 -2.80 0.64 -7.30
CA ILE A 269 -1.57 0.77 -8.12
C ILE A 269 -1.95 0.79 -9.61
N SER A 270 -1.23 1.58 -10.41
CA SER A 270 -1.45 1.64 -11.85
C SER A 270 -1.04 0.34 -12.54
N ASN A 271 -1.66 0.06 -13.69
CA ASN A 271 -1.28 -1.10 -14.50
C ASN A 271 0.18 -1.05 -14.94
N GLU A 272 0.72 0.12 -15.27
CA GLU A 272 2.13 0.29 -15.65
C GLU A 272 3.10 -0.26 -14.58
N ILE A 273 2.86 0.07 -13.31
CA ILE A 273 3.69 -0.39 -12.18
C ILE A 273 3.48 -1.88 -11.91
N LEU A 274 2.26 -2.37 -12.11
CA LEU A 274 1.96 -3.79 -11.99
C LEU A 274 2.72 -4.61 -13.06
N GLU A 275 2.72 -4.14 -14.30
CA GLU A 275 3.43 -4.79 -15.41
C GLU A 275 4.96 -4.74 -15.21
N ASP A 276 5.52 -3.64 -14.70
CA ASP A 276 6.94 -3.55 -14.32
C ASP A 276 7.31 -4.65 -13.31
N VAL A 277 6.52 -4.80 -12.24
CA VAL A 277 6.73 -5.87 -11.27
C VAL A 277 6.62 -7.25 -11.92
N TYR A 278 5.63 -7.49 -12.79
CA TYR A 278 5.46 -8.77 -13.48
C TYR A 278 6.63 -9.13 -14.38
N SER A 279 7.20 -8.17 -15.11
CA SER A 279 8.40 -8.41 -15.92
C SER A 279 9.58 -8.91 -15.07
N GLY A 280 9.67 -8.45 -13.81
CA GLY A 280 10.63 -8.97 -12.84
C GLY A 280 10.43 -10.45 -12.50
N PHE A 281 9.19 -10.95 -12.47
CA PHE A 281 8.91 -12.37 -12.22
C PHE A 281 9.26 -13.25 -13.43
N GLU A 282 9.12 -12.76 -14.66
CA GLU A 282 9.51 -13.50 -15.88
C GLU A 282 11.03 -13.80 -15.90
N THR A 283 11.84 -12.91 -15.33
CA THR A 283 13.28 -13.15 -15.20
C THR A 283 13.63 -14.28 -14.22
N LEU A 284 12.80 -14.52 -13.19
CA LEU A 284 12.95 -15.64 -12.27
C LEU A 284 12.64 -16.98 -12.96
N GLU A 285 11.63 -16.99 -13.83
CA GLU A 285 11.22 -18.19 -14.58
C GLU A 285 12.26 -18.60 -15.64
N ASN A 286 12.97 -17.63 -16.22
CA ASN A 286 13.97 -17.88 -17.27
C ASN A 286 15.35 -18.33 -16.75
N GLN A 287 15.63 -18.27 -15.44
CA GLN A 287 16.92 -18.70 -14.87
C GLN A 287 17.07 -20.23 -14.74
N ASP A 288 16.03 -21.03 -15.05
CA ASP A 288 15.99 -22.48 -14.85
C ASP A 288 16.18 -23.37 -16.13
N LYS A 289 16.82 -22.86 -17.20
CA LYS A 289 17.17 -23.69 -18.39
C LYS A 289 18.67 -24.07 -18.40
N PRO A 290 19.04 -25.37 -18.22
CA PRO A 290 19.42 -26.23 -19.37
C PRO A 290 19.27 -27.80 -19.25
N THR A 291 19.28 -28.48 -20.42
CA THR A 291 19.61 -29.89 -20.84
C THR A 291 18.69 -31.12 -20.62
N GLU A 292 18.49 -31.91 -21.69
CA GLU A 292 17.46 -32.95 -22.00
C GLU A 292 17.14 -34.06 -20.96
N ALA A 293 18.02 -34.41 -20.04
CA ALA A 293 17.65 -35.31 -18.92
C ALA A 293 16.70 -34.63 -17.92
N SER A 294 16.59 -33.30 -18.01
CA SER A 294 15.75 -32.40 -17.23
C SER A 294 14.29 -32.34 -17.69
N ASP A 295 13.99 -32.72 -18.94
CA ASP A 295 12.72 -32.35 -19.57
C ASP A 295 11.52 -33.13 -19.00
N ASN A 296 11.70 -34.41 -18.66
CA ASN A 296 10.65 -35.19 -17.97
C ASN A 296 10.42 -34.68 -16.54
N LEU A 297 11.48 -34.36 -15.81
CA LEU A 297 11.36 -33.84 -14.45
C LEU A 297 10.69 -32.46 -14.44
N LYS A 298 11.02 -31.62 -15.43
CA LYS A 298 10.39 -30.32 -15.66
C LYS A 298 8.92 -30.47 -16.07
N ALA A 299 8.61 -31.38 -16.98
CA ALA A 299 7.24 -31.66 -17.36
C ALA A 299 6.40 -32.18 -16.17
N LEU A 300 6.98 -32.99 -15.28
CA LEU A 300 6.34 -33.41 -14.04
C LEU A 300 6.11 -32.21 -13.10
N LYS A 301 7.09 -31.30 -12.96
CA LYS A 301 6.93 -30.05 -12.20
C LYS A 301 5.85 -29.13 -12.78
N VAL A 302 5.78 -28.99 -14.11
CA VAL A 302 4.71 -28.24 -14.81
C VAL A 302 3.34 -28.84 -14.48
N LEU A 303 3.26 -30.16 -14.26
CA LEU A 303 2.05 -30.83 -13.78
C LEU A 303 1.87 -30.81 -12.25
N GLY A 304 2.85 -30.31 -11.48
CA GLY A 304 2.84 -30.28 -10.02
C GLY A 304 3.08 -31.65 -9.37
N LEU A 305 3.81 -32.53 -10.06
CA LEU A 305 4.05 -33.92 -9.67
C LEU A 305 5.54 -34.14 -9.33
N LEU A 306 5.78 -35.14 -8.49
CA LEU A 306 7.12 -35.60 -8.14
C LEU A 306 7.62 -36.65 -9.13
N GLU A 307 8.94 -36.88 -9.11
CA GLU A 307 9.56 -37.95 -9.87
C GLU A 307 9.00 -39.33 -9.44
N GLY A 308 8.65 -40.17 -10.41
CA GLY A 308 8.00 -41.46 -10.16
C GLY A 308 6.46 -41.44 -10.15
N ALA A 309 5.82 -40.30 -10.46
CA ALA A 309 4.37 -40.24 -10.64
C ALA A 309 3.88 -41.21 -11.73
N THR A 310 2.73 -41.82 -11.49
CA THR A 310 2.12 -42.78 -12.41
C THR A 310 1.44 -42.09 -13.60
N ILE A 311 1.22 -42.81 -14.70
CA ILE A 311 0.53 -42.30 -15.90
C ILE A 311 -0.88 -41.79 -15.56
N ASP A 312 -1.59 -42.43 -14.64
CA ASP A 312 -2.93 -42.00 -14.23
C ASP A 312 -2.90 -40.70 -13.41
N GLU A 313 -1.88 -40.50 -12.58
CA GLU A 313 -1.64 -39.24 -11.85
C GLU A 313 -1.28 -38.10 -12.81
N MET A 314 -0.40 -38.37 -13.78
CA MET A 314 -0.05 -37.41 -14.84
C MET A 314 -1.27 -36.98 -15.64
N ARG A 315 -2.08 -37.93 -16.11
CA ARG A 315 -3.32 -37.68 -16.86
C ARG A 315 -4.35 -36.88 -16.04
N ARG A 316 -4.48 -37.21 -14.76
CA ARG A 316 -5.40 -36.51 -13.85
C ARG A 316 -4.95 -35.08 -13.60
N ALA A 317 -3.67 -34.86 -13.31
CA ALA A 317 -3.10 -33.53 -13.09
C ALA A 317 -3.23 -32.65 -14.33
N TYR A 318 -2.92 -33.18 -15.52
CA TYR A 318 -3.08 -32.47 -16.79
C TYR A 318 -4.54 -32.05 -17.03
N ARG A 319 -5.51 -32.97 -16.86
CA ARG A 319 -6.94 -32.65 -17.05
C ARG A 319 -7.45 -31.57 -16.09
N LEU A 320 -6.99 -31.57 -14.84
CA LEU A 320 -7.36 -30.55 -13.86
C LEU A 320 -6.76 -29.21 -14.24
N LYS A 321 -5.46 -29.16 -14.53
CA LYS A 321 -4.78 -27.91 -14.91
C LYS A 321 -5.35 -27.34 -16.21
N ILE A 322 -5.46 -28.12 -17.29
CA ILE A 322 -5.94 -27.58 -18.58
C ILE A 322 -7.39 -27.05 -18.50
N LYS A 323 -8.23 -27.63 -17.62
CA LYS A 323 -9.57 -27.12 -17.33
C LYS A 323 -9.53 -25.76 -16.62
N ASP A 324 -8.52 -25.52 -15.80
CA ASP A 324 -8.32 -24.26 -15.09
C ASP A 324 -7.62 -23.19 -15.91
N PHE A 325 -6.97 -23.55 -17.03
CA PHE A 325 -6.27 -22.65 -17.94
C PHE A 325 -6.90 -22.56 -19.35
N HIS A 326 -8.12 -23.08 -19.55
CA HIS A 326 -8.79 -22.97 -20.86
C HIS A 326 -9.06 -21.49 -21.19
N PRO A 327 -8.62 -20.98 -22.36
CA PRO A 327 -8.74 -19.56 -22.72
C PRO A 327 -10.20 -19.06 -22.69
N ASP A 328 -11.17 -19.93 -22.97
CA ASP A 328 -12.60 -19.61 -22.90
C ASP A 328 -13.10 -19.26 -21.50
N LYS A 329 -12.40 -19.66 -20.42
CA LYS A 329 -12.82 -19.39 -19.03
C LYS A 329 -12.54 -17.94 -18.61
N TYR A 330 -11.68 -17.23 -19.33
CA TYR A 330 -11.14 -15.92 -18.94
C TYR A 330 -11.18 -14.87 -20.07
N THR A 331 -12.19 -14.97 -20.93
CA THR A 331 -12.43 -14.06 -22.07
C THR A 331 -12.51 -12.58 -21.71
N HIS A 332 -12.80 -12.25 -20.44
CA HIS A 332 -12.91 -10.90 -19.88
C HIS A 332 -11.58 -10.34 -19.33
N LEU A 333 -10.48 -11.09 -19.39
CA LEU A 333 -9.16 -10.61 -18.94
C LEU A 333 -8.44 -9.78 -20.02
N PRO A 334 -7.51 -8.89 -19.64
CA PRO A 334 -6.66 -8.16 -20.57
C PRO A 334 -5.84 -9.10 -21.46
N GLU A 335 -5.49 -8.63 -22.66
CA GLU A 335 -4.82 -9.43 -23.69
C GLU A 335 -3.47 -9.99 -23.23
N SER A 336 -2.70 -9.24 -22.42
CA SER A 336 -1.45 -9.71 -21.81
C SER A 336 -1.68 -10.94 -20.93
N VAL A 337 -2.76 -10.95 -20.14
CA VAL A 337 -3.10 -12.08 -19.27
C VAL A 337 -3.62 -13.27 -20.08
N LYS A 338 -4.31 -13.02 -21.19
CA LYS A 338 -4.71 -14.09 -22.13
C LYS A 338 -3.49 -14.74 -22.78
N LEU A 339 -2.49 -13.94 -23.16
CA LEU A 339 -1.23 -14.44 -23.69
C LEU A 339 -0.51 -15.33 -22.67
N VAL A 340 -0.41 -14.91 -21.41
CA VAL A 340 0.17 -15.73 -20.34
C VAL A 340 -0.63 -17.03 -20.12
N LEU A 341 -1.97 -16.97 -20.12
CA LEU A 341 -2.81 -18.16 -20.00
C LEU A 341 -2.64 -19.11 -21.20
N GLN A 342 -2.45 -18.55 -22.40
CA GLN A 342 -2.21 -19.30 -23.62
C GLN A 342 -0.83 -19.96 -23.62
N GLU A 343 0.20 -19.25 -23.15
CA GLU A 343 1.55 -19.79 -22.94
C GLU A 343 1.53 -20.92 -21.90
N LYS A 344 0.79 -20.76 -20.78
CA LYS A 344 0.63 -21.83 -19.78
C LYS A 344 -0.14 -23.04 -20.30
N ALA A 345 -1.16 -22.83 -21.14
CA ALA A 345 -1.83 -23.93 -21.83
C ALA A 345 -0.90 -24.66 -22.81
N GLN A 346 -0.03 -23.92 -23.50
CA GLN A 346 1.00 -24.47 -24.39
C GLN A 346 2.06 -25.25 -23.59
N GLU A 347 2.52 -24.75 -22.44
CA GLU A 347 3.44 -25.45 -21.55
C GLU A 347 2.85 -26.75 -21.01
N LEU A 348 1.56 -26.78 -20.64
CA LEU A 348 0.88 -28.01 -20.23
C LEU A 348 0.80 -29.03 -21.37
N ASN A 349 0.56 -28.57 -22.60
CA ASN A 349 0.54 -29.43 -23.78
C ASN A 349 1.93 -29.97 -24.10
N LEU A 350 2.97 -29.13 -24.01
CA LEU A 350 4.36 -29.51 -24.17
C LEU A 350 4.78 -30.53 -23.10
N ALA A 351 4.38 -30.33 -21.84
CA ALA A 351 4.65 -31.30 -20.76
C ALA A 351 3.99 -32.65 -21.03
N LYS A 352 2.76 -32.67 -21.56
CA LYS A 352 2.08 -33.89 -21.99
C LYS A 352 2.82 -34.58 -23.15
N GLU A 353 3.30 -33.82 -24.13
CA GLU A 353 4.07 -34.35 -25.26
C GLU A 353 5.41 -34.94 -24.81
N THR A 354 6.12 -34.24 -23.92
CA THR A 354 7.39 -34.68 -23.33
C THR A 354 7.23 -35.98 -22.52
N LEU A 355 6.18 -36.06 -21.69
CA LEU A 355 5.91 -37.24 -20.84
C LEU A 355 5.14 -38.37 -21.54
N ARG A 356 4.61 -38.14 -22.75
CA ARG A 356 3.95 -39.11 -23.63
C ARG A 356 2.81 -39.92 -22.97
N PHE A 357 1.82 -39.23 -22.38
CA PHE A 357 0.65 -39.88 -21.75
C PHE A 357 -0.73 -39.50 -22.31
#